data_AF-A0A528MHG1-F1
#
_entry.id   AF-A0A528MHG1-F1
#
_cell.length_a   1.000
_cell.length_b   1.000
_cell.length_c   1.000
_cell.angle_alpha   90.00
_cell.angle_beta   90.00
_cell.angle_gamma   90.00
#
_symmetry.space_group_name_H-M   'P 1'
#
loop_
_entity.id
_entity.type
_entity.pdbx_description
1 polymer ?
#
loop_
_entity_poly.entity_id
_entity_poly.type
_entity_poly.pdbx_seq_one_letter_code
_entity_poly.pdbx_strand_id
1 'polypeptide(L)' 'AYILTTGGNWATGSIGKFKLTVDKGDPKNLVSFCGENVRKVGPTRFEMTAENFYPEHDIDILLLAPSGGSGG' A
#
# COMPACT_ATOMS: atom_id res chain seq x y z
N ALA A 1 8.20 2.71 5.26
CA ALA A 1 6.97 3.05 5.99
C ALA A 1 6.37 4.31 5.38
N TYR A 2 5.08 4.27 5.03
CA TYR A 2 4.31 5.47 4.74
C TYR A 2 3.54 5.85 6.01
N ILE A 3 3.87 7.00 6.60
CA ILE A 3 3.33 7.43 7.90
C ILE A 3 1.89 7.89 7.70
N LEU A 4 0.94 7.18 8.31
CA LEU A 4 -0.50 7.51 8.30
C LEU A 4 -1.01 7.90 9.69
N THR A 5 -0.31 7.48 10.74
CA THR A 5 -0.69 7.72 12.13
C THR A 5 -0.83 9.22 12.48
N THR A 6 -0.11 10.11 11.80
CA THR A 6 -0.28 11.57 11.96
C THR A 6 -1.61 12.09 11.39
N GLY A 7 -2.28 11.33 10.52
CA GLY A 7 -3.61 11.64 10.00
C GLY A 7 -4.73 11.39 11.01
N GLY A 8 -4.50 10.56 12.04
CA GLY A 8 -5.44 10.36 13.16
C GLY A 8 -5.65 11.59 14.04
N ASN A 9 -4.81 12.63 13.88
CA ASN A 9 -4.97 13.94 14.54
C ASN A 9 -5.83 14.95 13.76
N TRP A 10 -6.37 14.58 12.59
CA TRP A 10 -7.27 15.45 11.84
C TRP A 10 -8.66 15.44 12.51
N ALA A 11 -9.35 16.59 12.52
CA ALA A 11 -10.42 16.99 13.46
C ALA A 11 -11.61 16.03 13.71
N THR A 12 -11.74 14.93 12.96
CA THR A 12 -12.82 13.93 13.04
C THR A 12 -12.36 12.53 13.47
N GLY A 13 -11.06 12.32 13.70
CA GLY A 13 -10.50 11.04 14.14
C GLY A 13 -10.21 10.03 13.02
N SER A 14 -10.98 10.02 11.92
CA SER A 14 -10.74 9.15 10.76
C SER A 14 -10.34 9.93 9.50
N ILE A 15 -9.61 9.28 8.58
CA ILE A 15 -9.21 9.84 7.27
C ILE A 15 -10.42 9.95 6.31
N GLY A 16 -11.57 9.36 6.67
CA GLY A 16 -12.72 9.27 5.79
C GLY A 16 -12.47 8.26 4.68
N LYS A 17 -12.35 8.70 3.43
CA LYS A 17 -12.09 7.80 2.29
C LYS A 17 -10.60 7.68 2.02
N PHE A 18 -10.09 6.46 2.17
CA PHE A 18 -8.70 6.13 1.90
C PHE A 18 -8.61 5.24 0.67
N LYS A 19 -7.70 5.58 -0.26
CA LYS A 19 -7.33 4.73 -1.39
C LYS A 19 -5.81 4.61 -1.41
N LEU A 20 -5.32 3.37 -1.34
CA LEU A 20 -3.92 3.04 -1.55
C LEU A 20 -3.76 2.38 -2.91
N THR A 21 -2.74 2.81 -3.64
CA THR A 21 -2.29 2.16 -4.87
C THR A 21 -0.82 1.86 -4.73
N VAL A 22 -0.46 0.58 -4.80
CA VAL A 22 0.94 0.12 -4.73
C VAL A 22 1.33 -0.41 -6.10
N ASP A 23 2.36 0.17 -6.69
CA ASP A 23 2.93 -0.24 -7.98
C ASP A 23 4.30 -0.87 -7.75
N LYS A 24 4.46 -2.15 -8.08
CA LYS A 24 5.72 -2.88 -7.87
C LYS A 24 6.72 -2.74 -9.02
N GLY A 25 6.42 -1.90 -10.02
CA GLY A 25 7.31 -1.53 -11.12
C GLY A 25 7.51 -2.60 -12.20
N ASP A 26 7.84 -3.83 -11.81
CA ASP A 26 8.04 -4.97 -12.72
C ASP A 26 7.09 -6.13 -12.35
N PRO A 27 6.40 -6.78 -13.31
CA PRO A 27 5.55 -7.95 -13.06
C PRO A 27 6.24 -9.13 -12.34
N LYS A 28 7.57 -9.18 -12.31
CA LYS A 28 8.38 -10.17 -11.59
C LYS A 28 8.71 -9.77 -10.15
N ASN A 29 8.67 -8.48 -9.81
CA ASN A 29 8.92 -8.03 -8.44
C ASN A 29 7.88 -8.61 -7.48
N LEU A 30 8.24 -8.80 -6.22
CA LEU A 30 7.29 -9.14 -5.17
C LEU A 30 6.94 -7.89 -4.37
N VAL A 31 5.70 -7.82 -3.91
CA VAL A 31 5.22 -6.75 -3.04
C VAL A 31 4.44 -7.37 -1.89
N SER A 32 4.70 -6.90 -0.67
CA SER A 32 3.95 -7.27 0.53
C SER A 32 3.65 -6.00 1.31
N PHE A 33 2.40 -5.85 1.76
CA PHE A 33 1.95 -4.73 2.57
C PHE A 33 0.70 -5.11 3.35
N CYS A 34 0.47 -4.42 4.47
CA CYS A 34 -0.75 -4.56 5.25
C CYS A 34 -1.90 -3.84 4.54
N GLY A 35 -3.04 -4.52 4.39
CA GLY A 35 -4.21 -3.97 3.74
C GLY A 35 -5.32 -5.00 3.59
N GLU A 36 -6.56 -4.54 3.69
CA GLU A 36 -7.73 -5.38 3.48
C GLU A 36 -8.32 -5.17 2.08
N ASN A 37 -8.99 -6.19 1.56
CA ASN A 37 -9.66 -6.16 0.25
C ASN A 37 -8.74 -5.71 -0.90
N VAL A 38 -7.46 -6.09 -0.83
CA VAL A 38 -6.47 -5.76 -1.85
C VAL A 38 -6.83 -6.45 -3.17
N ARG A 39 -6.95 -5.65 -4.23
CA ARG A 39 -7.23 -6.10 -5.59
C ARG A 39 -6.06 -5.80 -6.53
N LYS A 40 -5.69 -6.76 -7.37
CA LYS A 40 -4.77 -6.52 -8.48
C LYS A 40 -5.53 -5.83 -9.61
N VAL A 41 -5.11 -4.62 -9.98
CA VAL A 41 -5.75 -3.80 -11.03
C VAL A 41 -4.90 -3.64 -12.28
N GLY A 42 -3.69 -4.21 -12.28
CA GLY A 42 -2.79 -4.23 -13.43
C GLY A 42 -1.62 -5.21 -13.22
N PRO A 43 -0.73 -5.35 -14.20
CA PRO A 43 0.41 -6.28 -14.12
C PRO A 43 1.31 -6.04 -12.90
N THR A 44 1.44 -4.78 -12.49
CA THR A 44 2.30 -4.33 -11.37
C THR A 44 1.53 -3.64 -10.25
N ARG A 45 0.23 -3.37 -10.45
CA ARG A 45 -0.54 -2.47 -9.57
C ARG A 45 -1.57 -3.20 -8.74
N PHE A 46 -1.55 -2.90 -7.45
CA PHE A 46 -2.50 -3.36 -6.45
C PHE A 46 -3.19 -2.15 -5.83
N GLU A 47 -4.47 -2.27 -5.55
CA GLU A 47 -5.25 -1.23 -4.92
C GLU A 47 -6.02 -1.77 -3.72
N MET A 48 -6.19 -0.94 -2.71
CA MET A 48 -7.21 -1.11 -1.68
C MET A 48 -7.93 0.21 -1.44
N THR A 49 -9.17 0.11 -1.00
CA THR A 49 -10.00 1.26 -0.62
C THR A 49 -10.63 0.96 0.73
N ALA A 50 -10.65 1.95 1.61
CA ALA A 50 -11.33 1.89 2.89
C ALA A 50 -12.17 3.15 3.08
N GLU A 51 -13.34 2.99 3.68
CA GLU A 51 -14.18 4.11 4.12
C GLU A 51 -14.08 4.22 5.65
N ASN A 52 -14.18 5.44 6.17
CA ASN A 52 -13.97 5.77 7.59
C ASN A 52 -12.64 5.22 8.15
N PHE A 53 -11.59 5.22 7.34
CA PHE A 53 -10.33 4.57 7.67
C PHE A 53 -9.65 5.24 8.88
N TYR A 54 -9.46 4.47 9.95
CA TYR A 54 -8.70 4.86 11.13
C TYR A 54 -7.37 4.08 11.12
N PRO A 55 -6.22 4.75 10.89
CA PRO A 55 -4.95 4.05 10.85
C PRO A 55 -4.51 3.66 12.27
N GLU A 56 -4.74 2.41 12.66
CA GLU A 56 -4.19 1.84 13.90
C GLU A 56 -2.66 1.67 13.83
N HIS A 57 -2.15 1.48 12.61
CA HIS A 57 -0.74 1.31 12.31
C HIS A 57 -0.37 2.04 11.01
N ASP A 58 0.92 2.36 10.84
CA ASP A 58 1.45 2.85 9.58
C ASP A 58 1.44 1.75 8.51
N ILE A 59 1.54 2.15 7.23
CA ILE A 59 1.61 1.18 6.14
C ILE A 59 3.08 0.82 5.90
N ASP A 60 3.39 -0.44 6.19
CA ASP A 60 4.64 -1.05 5.80
C ASP A 60 4.52 -1.70 4.43
N ILE A 61 5.46 -1.36 3.56
CA ILE A 61 5.54 -1.85 2.19
C ILE A 61 6.93 -2.45 1.99
N LEU A 62 6.96 -3.73 1.65
CA LEU A 62 8.14 -4.45 1.23
C LEU A 62 8.09 -4.67 -0.29
N LEU A 63 9.10 -4.18 -0.99
CA LEU A 63 9.31 -4.42 -2.42
C LEU A 63 10.59 -5.23 -2.60
N LEU A 64 10.50 -6.38 -3.27
CA LEU A 64 11.64 -7.25 -3.54
C LEU A 64 11.83 -7.41 -5.05
N ALA A 65 13.06 -7.18 -5.49
CA ALA A 65 13.51 -7.56 -6.83
C ALA A 65 14.04 -9.01 -6.80
N PRO A 66 13.74 -9.84 -7.81
CA PRO A 66 14.31 -11.18 -7.89
C PRO A 66 15.83 -11.15 -8.02
N SER A 67 16.55 -11.94 -7.22
CA SER A 67 18.02 -12.00 -7.21
C SER A 67 18.63 -12.81 -8.37
N GLY A 68 17.91 -12.95 -9.49
CA GLY A 68 18.31 -13.76 -10.64
C GLY A 68 17.98 -13.16 -12.00
N GLY A 69 17.55 -11.90 -12.05
CA GLY A 69 17.40 -11.15 -13.29
C GLY A 69 18.33 -9.96 -13.24
N SER A 70 19.41 -10.01 -14.01
CA SER A 70 20.30 -8.87 -14.23
C SER A 70 19.48 -7.60 -14.41
N GLY A 71 19.79 -6.57 -13.60
CA GLY A 71 19.48 -5.21 -14.00
C GLY A 71 20.10 -4.98 -15.37
N GLY A 72 19.25 -4.75 -16.35
CA GLY A 72 19.56 -4.37 -17.72
C GLY A 72 18.52 -3.38 -18.18
#